data_AF-A0A2H0Y065-F1
#
_entry.id   AF-A0A2H0Y065-F1
#
_cell.length_a   1.000
_cell.length_b   1.000
_cell.length_c   1.000
_cell.angle_alpha   90.00
_cell.angle_beta   90.00
_cell.angle_gamma   90.00
#
_symmetry.space_group_name_H-M   'P 1'
#
loop_
_entity.id
_entity.type
_entity.pdbx_description
1 polymer ?
#
loop_
_entity_poly.entity_id
_entity_poly.type
_entity_poly.pdbx_seq_one_letter_code
_entity_poly.pdbx_strand_id
1 'polypeptide(L)'
;MKVAFTIWNNRIAPVFDTAGQIHIAETESGRVISLEQEFIPIDLTPAMKAARLKELGIEVLVCGAISRPLHETIIAHGIYVIPFVAGDLDEIIQAWLTKRSDWNVFAMPGCYGRRRYQFGQMYGTYNEIFPVKGRRPGRTGQGANRGQGRRGQGFGRVSVLEAADPSDYCVCPVCGRREPHRRGIPCFEQKCPNCGSAMTRQ
;
A
#
# COMPACT_ATOMS: atom_id res chain seq x y z
N MET A 1 -22.76 10.16 8.79
CA MET A 1 -21.49 9.48 9.11
C MET A 1 -20.35 10.48 9.12
N LYS A 2 -19.38 10.34 10.02
CA LYS A 2 -18.21 11.25 10.07
C LYS A 2 -16.93 10.60 9.58
N VAL A 3 -16.26 11.26 8.64
CA VAL A 3 -15.02 10.80 8.02
C VAL A 3 -13.92 11.82 8.30
N ALA A 4 -12.81 11.36 8.84
CA ALA A 4 -11.65 12.19 9.12
C ALA A 4 -10.55 11.99 8.08
N PHE A 5 -9.91 13.07 7.68
CA PHE A 5 -8.77 13.11 6.78
C PHE A 5 -7.59 13.73 7.51
N THR A 6 -6.45 13.06 7.54
CA THR A 6 -5.25 13.60 8.19
C THR A 6 -4.58 14.60 7.26
N ILE A 7 -4.36 15.84 7.68
CA ILE A 7 -3.95 16.91 6.77
C ILE A 7 -2.59 17.56 7.13
N TRP A 8 -1.88 17.97 6.09
CA TRP A 8 -0.71 18.85 6.16
C TRP A 8 -0.62 19.66 4.86
N ASN A 9 -0.61 21.00 4.94
CA ASN A 9 -0.58 21.90 3.77
C ASN A 9 -1.63 21.58 2.69
N ASN A 10 -2.90 21.37 3.09
CA ASN A 10 -4.02 21.00 2.22
C ASN A 10 -3.89 19.65 1.47
N ARG A 11 -2.98 18.78 1.92
CA ARG A 11 -2.78 17.43 1.39
C ARG A 11 -2.90 16.40 2.51
N ILE A 12 -3.08 15.13 2.14
CA ILE A 12 -3.00 14.06 3.15
C ILE A 12 -1.61 14.03 3.78
N ALA A 13 -1.57 14.09 5.11
CA ALA A 13 -0.35 14.03 5.89
C ALA A 13 0.44 12.73 5.55
N PRO A 14 1.75 12.81 5.26
CA PRO A 14 2.54 11.64 4.91
C PRO A 14 2.54 10.53 5.97
N VAL A 15 2.46 10.90 7.25
CA VAL A 15 2.41 9.97 8.38
C VAL A 15 1.42 10.50 9.42
N PHE A 16 0.45 9.67 9.84
CA PHE A 16 -0.56 10.06 10.82
C PHE A 16 0.00 10.21 12.24
N ASP A 17 1.01 9.42 12.61
CA ASP A 17 1.65 9.47 13.92
C ASP A 17 2.04 10.91 14.31
N THR A 18 2.57 11.66 13.35
CA THR A 18 3.03 13.05 13.52
C THR A 18 2.05 14.09 12.98
N ALA A 19 0.87 13.70 12.52
CA ALA A 19 -0.15 14.63 12.04
C ALA A 19 -0.83 15.31 13.23
N GLY A 20 -0.76 16.64 13.26
CA GLY A 20 -1.41 17.47 14.29
C GLY A 20 -2.82 17.94 13.92
N GLN A 21 -3.23 17.78 12.66
CA GLN A 21 -4.49 18.32 12.15
C GLN A 21 -5.27 17.26 11.39
N ILE A 22 -6.59 17.29 11.57
CA ILE A 22 -7.55 16.51 10.80
C ILE A 22 -8.65 17.40 10.26
N HIS A 23 -9.17 17.05 9.09
CA HIS A 23 -10.44 17.56 8.56
C HIS A 23 -11.51 16.51 8.74
N ILE A 24 -12.65 16.90 9.30
CA ILE A 24 -13.78 16.03 9.56
C ILE A 24 -14.89 16.43 8.59
N ALA A 25 -15.22 15.54 7.67
CA ALA A 25 -16.37 15.67 6.81
C ALA A 25 -17.54 14.89 7.41
N GLU A 26 -18.61 15.59 7.75
CA GLU A 26 -19.89 14.95 8.05
C GLU A 26 -20.65 14.74 6.76
N THR A 27 -21.08 13.50 6.54
CA THR A 27 -21.78 13.13 5.31
C THR A 27 -23.11 12.45 5.60
N GLU A 28 -24.12 12.81 4.82
CA GLU A 28 -25.45 12.21 4.85
C GLU A 28 -25.92 12.02 3.41
N SER A 29 -26.46 10.84 3.11
CA SER A 29 -26.97 10.51 1.78
C SER A 29 -25.99 10.79 0.62
N GLY A 30 -24.68 10.67 0.86
CA GLY A 30 -23.62 10.88 -0.13
C GLY A 30 -23.25 12.35 -0.37
N ARG A 31 -23.69 13.28 0.47
CA ARG A 31 -23.31 14.71 0.41
C ARG A 31 -22.59 15.13 1.69
N VAL A 32 -21.65 16.07 1.58
CA VAL A 32 -21.03 16.72 2.74
C VAL A 32 -22.02 17.74 3.30
N ILE A 33 -22.33 17.63 4.58
CA ILE A 33 -23.17 18.59 5.30
C ILE A 33 -22.31 19.62 6.02
N SER A 34 -21.17 19.17 6.56
CA SER A 34 -20.22 20.03 7.26
C SER A 34 -18.78 19.56 7.00
N LEU A 35 -17.86 20.52 7.01
CA LEU A 35 -16.42 20.28 6.97
C LEU A 35 -15.78 21.11 8.08
N GLU A 36 -15.21 20.43 9.06
CA GLU A 36 -14.62 21.05 10.24
C GLU A 36 -13.15 20.67 10.36
N GLN A 37 -12.35 21.56 10.90
CA GLN A 37 -10.94 21.28 11.18
C GLN A 37 -10.74 21.12 12.68
N GLU A 38 -10.09 20.02 13.06
CA GLU A 38 -9.78 19.72 14.46
C GLU A 38 -8.29 19.49 14.65
N PHE A 39 -7.78 19.89 15.81
CA PHE A 39 -6.40 19.67 16.20
C PHE A 39 -6.30 18.41 17.07
N ILE A 40 -5.36 17.53 16.73
CA ILE A 40 -5.00 16.36 17.53
C ILE A 40 -3.56 16.56 17.99
N PRO A 41 -3.29 16.73 19.30
CA PRO A 41 -1.93 16.87 19.78
C PRO A 41 -1.05 15.70 19.33
N ILE A 42 0.15 16.02 18.86
CA ILE A 42 1.08 15.05 18.27
C ILE A 42 1.58 14.06 19.33
N ASP A 43 1.70 14.53 20.56
CA ASP A 43 2.38 13.85 21.67
C ASP A 43 1.47 12.86 22.41
N LEU A 44 0.25 12.64 21.91
CA LEU A 44 -0.69 11.71 22.51
C LEU A 44 -0.23 10.27 22.36
N THR A 45 -0.45 9.48 23.41
CA THR A 45 -0.31 8.02 23.33
C THR A 45 -1.31 7.45 22.31
N PRO A 46 -1.03 6.29 21.70
CA PRO A 46 -1.97 5.67 20.75
C PRO A 46 -3.40 5.51 21.28
N ALA A 47 -3.54 5.13 22.56
CA ALA A 47 -4.82 4.98 23.22
C ALA A 47 -5.57 6.32 23.33
N MET A 48 -4.88 7.37 23.76
CA MET A 48 -5.49 8.71 23.85
C MET A 48 -5.85 9.27 22.47
N LYS A 49 -5.02 9.02 21.45
CA LYS A 49 -5.30 9.47 20.08
C LYS A 49 -6.55 8.76 19.53
N ALA A 50 -6.66 7.45 19.73
CA ALA A 50 -7.84 6.68 19.33
C ALA A 50 -9.11 7.09 20.10
N ALA A 51 -9.00 7.29 21.41
CA ALA A 51 -10.10 7.78 22.24
C ALA A 51 -10.58 9.16 21.77
N ARG A 52 -9.67 10.09 21.47
CA ARG A 52 -10.01 11.40 20.95
C ARG A 52 -10.74 11.33 19.60
N LEU A 53 -10.28 10.47 18.69
CA LEU A 53 -10.97 10.25 17.42
C LEU A 53 -12.40 9.71 17.66
N LYS A 54 -12.57 8.82 18.64
CA LYS A 54 -13.86 8.25 18.99
C LYS A 54 -14.81 9.28 19.61
N GLU A 55 -14.32 10.14 20.48
CA GLU A 55 -15.07 11.26 21.07
C GLU A 55 -15.59 12.23 20.01
N LEU A 56 -14.80 12.48 18.97
CA LEU A 56 -15.20 13.29 17.82
C LEU A 56 -16.26 12.61 16.93
N GLY A 57 -16.62 11.36 17.24
CA GLY A 57 -17.61 10.57 16.51
C GLY A 57 -17.10 10.06 15.16
N ILE A 58 -15.79 9.98 14.95
CA ILE A 58 -15.19 9.56 13.67
C ILE A 58 -15.45 8.06 13.47
N GLU A 59 -15.98 7.72 12.31
CA GLU A 59 -16.25 6.34 11.91
C GLU A 59 -15.20 5.81 10.91
N VAL A 60 -14.70 6.70 10.05
CA VAL A 60 -13.67 6.39 9.06
C VAL A 60 -12.54 7.38 9.15
N LEU A 61 -11.29 6.90 9.16
CA LEU A 61 -10.07 7.69 9.10
C LEU A 61 -9.33 7.39 7.79
N VAL A 62 -9.16 8.40 6.96
CA VAL A 62 -8.32 8.37 5.75
C VAL A 62 -6.99 9.04 6.07
N CYS A 63 -5.90 8.29 5.89
CA CYS A 63 -4.58 8.78 6.27
C CYS A 63 -3.44 8.27 5.39
N GLY A 64 -2.29 8.91 5.58
CA GLY A 64 -1.01 8.46 5.02
C GLY A 64 -0.49 7.19 5.68
N ALA A 65 0.83 7.09 5.81
CA ALA A 65 1.41 6.00 6.59
C ALA A 65 0.98 6.10 8.06
N ILE A 66 0.90 4.96 8.74
CA ILE A 66 0.52 4.88 10.15
C ILE A 66 1.30 3.74 10.79
N SER A 67 1.80 3.95 12.01
CA SER A 67 2.46 2.87 12.76
C SER A 67 1.47 1.76 13.12
N ARG A 68 1.98 0.53 13.24
CA ARG A 68 1.16 -0.64 13.61
C ARG A 68 0.42 -0.46 14.94
N PRO A 69 1.09 -0.03 16.04
CA PRO A 69 0.41 0.10 17.33
C PRO A 69 -0.73 1.12 17.29
N LEU A 70 -0.52 2.25 16.60
CA LEU A 70 -1.55 3.28 16.46
C LEU A 70 -2.72 2.78 15.60
N HIS A 71 -2.44 2.14 14.48
CA HIS A 71 -3.45 1.54 13.62
C HIS A 71 -4.31 0.50 14.35
N GLU A 72 -3.68 -0.45 15.05
CA GLU A 72 -4.38 -1.50 15.82
C GLU A 72 -5.26 -0.90 16.91
N THR A 73 -4.76 0.13 17.61
CA THR A 73 -5.51 0.80 18.66
C THR A 73 -6.76 1.51 18.11
N ILE A 74 -6.65 2.18 16.97
CA ILE A 74 -7.78 2.88 16.33
C ILE A 74 -8.86 1.90 15.88
N ILE A 75 -8.47 0.78 15.27
CA ILE A 75 -9.41 -0.26 14.87
C ILE A 75 -10.10 -0.87 16.09
N ALA A 76 -9.38 -1.09 17.19
CA ALA A 76 -9.96 -1.59 18.42
C ALA A 76 -11.04 -0.65 19.02
N HIS A 77 -10.99 0.65 18.69
CA HIS A 77 -12.03 1.63 19.06
C HIS A 77 -13.22 1.67 18.06
N GLY A 78 -13.24 0.73 17.10
CA GLY A 78 -14.30 0.61 16.10
C GLY A 78 -14.24 1.69 15.02
N ILE A 79 -13.06 2.27 14.78
CA ILE A 79 -12.83 3.24 13.72
C ILE A 79 -12.20 2.52 12.53
N TYR A 80 -12.80 2.67 11.37
CA TYR A 80 -12.28 2.11 10.13
C TYR A 80 -11.11 2.95 9.61
N VAL A 81 -10.01 2.32 9.19
CA VAL A 81 -8.81 3.04 8.75
C VAL A 81 -8.49 2.72 7.28
N ILE A 82 -8.27 3.77 6.50
CA ILE A 82 -7.80 3.72 5.11
C ILE A 82 -6.40 4.33 5.08
N PRO A 83 -5.35 3.51 5.28
CA PRO A 83 -3.97 3.98 5.31
C PRO A 83 -3.33 4.03 3.91
N PHE A 84 -2.15 4.65 3.86
CA PHE A 84 -1.31 4.76 2.66
C PHE A 84 -1.98 5.53 1.51
N VAL A 85 -2.75 6.56 1.87
CA VAL A 85 -3.35 7.51 0.93
C VAL A 85 -2.45 8.74 0.80
N ALA A 86 -2.24 9.21 -0.43
CA ALA A 86 -1.53 10.43 -0.75
C ALA A 86 -2.30 11.19 -1.84
N GLY A 87 -2.32 12.50 -1.74
CA GLY A 87 -3.03 13.38 -2.65
C GLY A 87 -3.53 14.62 -1.95
N ASP A 88 -4.17 15.49 -2.74
CA ASP A 88 -4.77 16.72 -2.27
C ASP A 88 -6.12 16.44 -1.59
N LEU A 89 -6.42 17.19 -0.54
CA LEU A 89 -7.56 16.91 0.33
C LEU A 89 -8.89 16.96 -0.44
N ASP A 90 -9.06 18.01 -1.25
CA ASP A 90 -10.28 18.24 -2.02
C ASP A 90 -10.55 17.10 -3.01
N GLU A 91 -9.52 16.63 -3.71
CA GLU A 91 -9.64 15.51 -4.66
C GLU A 91 -10.07 14.21 -3.96
N ILE A 92 -9.55 13.98 -2.77
CA ILE A 92 -9.84 12.78 -1.99
C ILE A 92 -11.25 12.85 -1.39
N ILE A 93 -11.69 14.01 -0.89
CA ILE A 93 -13.07 14.20 -0.45
C ILE A 93 -14.03 13.97 -1.62
N GLN A 94 -13.74 14.53 -2.80
CA GLN A 94 -14.59 14.30 -3.98
C GLN A 94 -14.62 12.83 -4.40
N ALA A 95 -13.47 12.14 -4.39
CA ALA A 95 -13.40 10.72 -4.68
C ALA A 95 -14.16 9.86 -3.67
N TRP A 96 -14.14 10.26 -2.40
CA TRP A 96 -14.92 9.64 -1.33
C TRP A 96 -16.43 9.76 -1.58
N LEU A 97 -16.91 10.98 -1.81
CA LEU A 97 -18.35 11.25 -2.02
C LEU A 97 -18.90 10.56 -3.26
N THR A 98 -18.14 10.57 -4.35
CA THR A 98 -18.52 9.94 -5.62
C THR A 98 -18.41 8.41 -5.60
N LYS A 99 -17.99 7.82 -4.47
CA LYS A 99 -17.72 6.38 -4.32
C LYS A 99 -16.84 5.85 -5.46
N ARG A 100 -15.82 6.64 -5.84
CA ARG A 100 -14.93 6.31 -6.95
C ARG A 100 -14.33 4.92 -6.71
N SER A 101 -14.30 4.09 -7.74
CA SER A 101 -13.78 2.72 -7.64
C SER A 101 -12.25 2.62 -7.77
N ASP A 102 -11.61 3.64 -8.35
CA ASP A 102 -10.17 3.66 -8.62
C ASP A 102 -9.40 4.48 -7.58
N TRP A 103 -9.26 3.93 -6.38
CA TRP A 103 -8.46 4.52 -5.29
C TRP A 103 -6.95 4.30 -5.43
N ASN A 104 -6.52 3.52 -6.43
CA ASN A 104 -5.10 3.25 -6.64
C ASN A 104 -4.33 4.53 -7.03
N VAL A 105 -5.01 5.50 -7.65
CA VAL A 105 -4.43 6.80 -8.01
C VAL A 105 -3.96 7.59 -6.78
N PHE A 106 -4.60 7.40 -5.63
CA PHE A 106 -4.26 8.06 -4.36
C PHE A 106 -3.32 7.24 -3.50
N ALA A 107 -2.67 6.21 -4.04
CA ALA A 107 -1.79 5.38 -3.25
C ALA A 107 -0.42 6.03 -3.03
N MET A 108 0.09 5.95 -1.80
CA MET A 108 1.48 6.31 -1.54
C MET A 108 2.48 5.47 -2.34
N PRO A 109 3.53 6.10 -2.91
CA PRO A 109 4.61 5.37 -3.56
C PRO A 109 5.38 4.50 -2.56
N GLY A 110 5.97 3.39 -3.02
CA GLY A 110 6.77 2.48 -2.18
C GLY A 110 5.98 1.58 -1.22
N CYS A 111 4.66 1.77 -1.09
CA CYS A 111 3.78 0.91 -0.29
C CYS A 111 3.16 -0.25 -1.10
N TYR A 112 3.51 -0.35 -2.38
CA TYR A 112 3.02 -1.38 -3.30
C TYR A 112 3.75 -2.72 -3.09
N GLY A 113 2.99 -3.78 -2.79
CA GLY A 113 3.40 -5.16 -3.09
C GLY A 113 3.50 -6.14 -1.93
N ARG A 114 3.75 -5.71 -0.68
CA ARG A 114 3.82 -6.64 0.49
C ARG A 114 3.11 -6.15 1.76
N ARG A 115 3.16 -4.85 2.08
CA ARG A 115 2.55 -4.32 3.31
C ARG A 115 1.04 -4.08 3.19
N ARG A 116 0.54 -3.63 2.04
CA ARG A 116 -0.92 -3.54 1.80
C ARG A 116 -1.61 -4.89 1.90
N TYR A 117 -0.97 -5.98 1.46
CA TYR A 117 -1.49 -7.33 1.62
C TYR A 117 -1.44 -7.81 3.08
N GLN A 118 -0.38 -7.51 3.84
CA GLN A 118 -0.34 -7.88 5.27
C GLN A 118 -1.36 -7.13 6.12
N PHE A 119 -1.66 -5.86 5.80
CA PHE A 119 -2.72 -5.10 6.48
C PHE A 119 -4.14 -5.42 5.94
N GLY A 120 -4.27 -5.76 4.66
CA GLY A 120 -5.55 -6.09 4.02
C GLY A 120 -6.04 -7.53 4.22
N GLN A 121 -5.19 -8.46 4.65
CA GLN A 121 -5.58 -9.85 4.92
C GLN A 121 -6.34 -10.02 6.26
N MET A 122 -6.42 -9.00 7.12
CA MET A 122 -6.99 -9.15 8.46
C MET A 122 -8.43 -8.63 8.62
N TYR A 123 -8.97 -7.80 7.71
CA TYR A 123 -10.29 -7.19 7.92
C TYR A 123 -11.12 -7.13 6.63
N GLY A 124 -12.06 -8.07 6.50
CA GLY A 124 -12.90 -8.32 5.32
C GLY A 124 -14.08 -7.35 5.09
N THR A 125 -14.05 -6.11 5.57
CA THR A 125 -15.18 -5.17 5.50
C THR A 125 -15.01 -4.03 4.48
N TYR A 126 -13.98 -4.09 3.62
CA TYR A 126 -13.73 -3.12 2.54
C TYR A 126 -14.82 -3.10 1.44
N ASN A 127 -15.55 -4.20 1.27
CA ASN A 127 -16.39 -4.44 0.08
C ASN A 127 -17.72 -3.66 0.05
N GLU A 128 -18.24 -3.20 1.19
CA GLU A 128 -19.56 -2.53 1.23
C GLU A 128 -19.47 -1.02 0.90
N ILE A 129 -18.30 -0.40 1.14
CA ILE A 129 -18.09 1.04 0.92
C ILE A 129 -17.42 1.29 -0.45
N PHE A 130 -16.51 0.40 -0.88
CA PHE A 130 -15.87 0.44 -2.19
C PHE A 130 -15.87 -0.96 -2.84
N PRO A 131 -16.70 -1.21 -3.86
CA PRO A 131 -16.70 -2.50 -4.56
C PRO A 131 -15.40 -2.65 -5.36
N VAL A 132 -14.41 -3.31 -4.77
CA VAL A 132 -13.19 -3.71 -5.48
C VAL A 132 -13.60 -4.82 -6.45
N LYS A 133 -13.55 -4.56 -7.77
CA LYS A 133 -13.63 -5.63 -8.78
C LYS A 133 -12.42 -6.54 -8.57
N GLY A 134 -12.63 -7.62 -7.82
CA GLY A 134 -11.58 -8.49 -7.32
C GLY A 134 -10.73 -9.10 -8.43
N ARG A 135 -9.41 -8.97 -8.32
CA ARG A 135 -8.52 -10.03 -8.80
C ARG A 135 -8.49 -11.11 -7.72
N ARG A 136 -8.84 -12.34 -8.10
CA ARG A 136 -9.04 -13.50 -7.24
C ARG A 136 -7.96 -13.64 -6.16
N PRO A 137 -8.31 -13.93 -4.89
CA PRO A 137 -7.35 -14.37 -3.89
C PRO A 137 -6.71 -15.68 -4.34
N GLY A 138 -5.37 -15.74 -4.38
CA GLY A 138 -4.66 -17.00 -4.53
C GLY A 138 -5.06 -17.94 -3.40
N ARG A 139 -5.40 -19.18 -3.76
CA ARG A 139 -5.79 -20.25 -2.85
C ARG A 139 -4.87 -20.31 -1.63
N THR A 140 -5.49 -20.24 -0.46
CA THR A 140 -4.98 -20.74 0.81
C THR A 140 -4.53 -22.20 0.64
N GLY A 141 -3.23 -22.43 0.72
CA GLY A 141 -2.68 -23.78 0.89
C GLY A 141 -3.02 -24.28 2.28
N GLN A 142 -3.96 -25.22 2.37
CA GLN A 142 -4.19 -26.01 3.57
C GLN A 142 -2.95 -26.88 3.82
N GLY A 143 -2.13 -26.49 4.78
CA GLY A 143 -1.08 -27.35 5.35
C GLY A 143 -1.57 -27.96 6.65
N ALA A 144 -2.35 -29.04 6.55
CA ALA A 144 -2.65 -29.86 7.71
C ALA A 144 -1.45 -30.79 7.99
N ASN A 145 -0.99 -30.74 9.24
CA ASN A 145 -0.38 -31.81 10.03
C ASN A 145 1.12 -32.15 9.93
N ARG A 146 1.63 -32.25 11.17
CA ARG A 146 2.70 -33.11 11.73
C ARG A 146 4.14 -32.61 11.59
N GLY A 147 4.62 -32.06 12.70
CA GLY A 147 6.03 -31.97 12.99
C GLY A 147 6.68 -33.34 13.17
N GLN A 148 8.00 -33.36 12.96
CA GLN A 148 9.00 -33.91 13.88
C GLN A 148 10.37 -33.80 13.21
N GLY A 149 11.29 -33.12 13.89
CA GLY A 149 12.62 -33.68 14.10
C GLY A 149 13.65 -33.62 12.96
N ARG A 150 14.76 -32.97 13.34
CA ARG A 150 16.17 -33.41 13.12
C ARG A 150 16.86 -32.97 11.83
N ARG A 151 17.79 -32.03 12.07
CA ARG A 151 19.24 -32.14 11.84
C ARG A 151 19.67 -32.79 10.52
N GLY A 152 20.19 -31.93 9.63
CA GLY A 152 21.61 -31.92 9.27
C GLY A 152 22.15 -33.04 8.37
N GLN A 153 23.03 -32.60 7.45
CA GLN A 153 23.80 -33.39 6.46
C GLN A 153 22.95 -33.73 5.23
N GLY A 154 23.41 -33.61 3.98
CA GLY A 154 24.73 -33.39 3.42
C GLY A 154 24.63 -33.87 1.97
N PHE A 155 25.19 -33.09 1.04
CA PHE A 155 25.61 -33.38 -0.34
C PHE A 155 24.99 -34.56 -1.12
N GLY A 156 24.41 -34.23 -2.27
CA GLY A 156 24.19 -35.17 -3.38
C GLY A 156 24.04 -34.44 -4.72
N ARG A 157 25.11 -34.44 -5.53
CA ARG A 157 25.09 -34.24 -6.99
C ARG A 157 24.16 -35.34 -7.59
N VAL A 158 23.30 -35.13 -8.59
CA VAL A 158 23.53 -34.70 -9.98
C VAL A 158 22.17 -34.38 -10.64
N SER A 159 22.25 -33.58 -11.72
CA SER A 159 21.32 -33.35 -12.86
C SER A 159 20.22 -34.42 -13.09
N VAL A 160 19.02 -34.09 -13.57
CA VAL A 160 18.68 -33.54 -14.90
C VAL A 160 17.28 -32.90 -14.85
N LEU A 161 17.04 -31.94 -15.76
CA LEU A 161 15.76 -31.51 -16.37
C LEU A 161 15.42 -30.03 -16.15
N GLU A 162 15.97 -29.22 -17.07
CA GLU A 162 15.26 -28.20 -17.84
C GLU A 162 14.10 -27.45 -17.17
N ALA A 163 14.42 -26.25 -16.71
CA ALA A 163 13.55 -25.09 -16.94
C ALA A 163 14.42 -24.00 -17.58
N ALA A 164 14.32 -23.88 -18.90
CA ALA A 164 14.85 -22.77 -19.66
C ALA A 164 14.15 -21.48 -19.19
N ASP A 165 14.80 -20.72 -18.33
CA ASP A 165 14.36 -19.37 -17.96
C ASP A 165 14.48 -18.44 -19.19
N PRO A 166 13.48 -17.61 -19.51
CA PRO A 166 13.53 -16.72 -20.66
C PRO A 166 14.75 -15.82 -20.58
N SER A 167 15.63 -15.95 -21.57
CA SER A 167 16.76 -15.07 -21.80
C SER A 167 16.25 -13.64 -22.01
N ASP A 168 16.21 -12.83 -20.94
CA ASP A 168 16.08 -11.39 -21.06
C ASP A 168 17.25 -10.87 -21.93
N TYR A 169 16.95 -10.11 -22.98
CA TYR A 169 17.98 -9.48 -23.81
C TYR A 169 18.02 -7.97 -23.53
N CYS A 170 19.22 -7.42 -23.46
CA CYS A 170 19.43 -5.98 -23.51
C CYS A 170 19.49 -5.56 -24.99
N VAL A 171 18.73 -4.55 -25.38
CA VAL A 171 18.65 -4.02 -26.74
C VAL A 171 19.14 -2.58 -26.77
N CYS A 172 20.05 -2.27 -27.68
CA CYS A 172 20.52 -0.90 -27.87
C CYS A 172 19.47 -0.07 -28.64
N PRO A 173 19.01 1.07 -28.10
CA PRO A 173 18.01 1.91 -28.78
C PRO A 173 18.56 2.63 -30.03
N VAL A 174 19.88 2.77 -30.14
CA VAL A 174 20.52 3.52 -31.24
C VAL A 174 20.81 2.62 -32.44
N CYS A 175 21.32 1.41 -32.22
CA CYS A 175 21.70 0.50 -33.31
C CYS A 175 20.91 -0.82 -33.37
N GLY A 176 19.95 -1.04 -32.46
CA GLY A 176 19.10 -2.23 -32.44
C GLY A 176 19.79 -3.54 -32.03
N ARG A 177 21.07 -3.50 -31.64
CA ARG A 177 21.86 -4.68 -31.23
C ARG A 177 21.27 -5.31 -29.97
N ARG A 178 21.10 -6.64 -29.98
CA ARG A 178 20.61 -7.44 -28.86
C ARG A 178 21.78 -8.19 -28.22
N GLU A 179 21.95 -8.04 -26.92
CA GLU A 179 22.96 -8.75 -26.12
C GLU A 179 22.25 -9.48 -24.97
N PRO A 180 22.72 -10.67 -24.56
CA PRO A 180 22.13 -11.38 -23.44
C PRO A 180 22.29 -10.56 -22.14
N HIS A 181 21.20 -10.41 -21.38
CA HIS A 181 21.26 -9.72 -20.09
C HIS A 181 22.19 -10.45 -19.12
N ARG A 182 23.12 -9.71 -18.51
CA ARG A 182 24.01 -10.29 -17.48
C ARG A 182 23.35 -10.14 -16.13
N ARG A 183 23.12 -11.27 -15.45
CA ARG A 183 22.57 -11.29 -14.09
C ARG A 183 23.44 -10.43 -13.18
N GLY A 184 22.82 -9.50 -12.46
CA GLY A 184 23.50 -8.59 -11.53
C GLY A 184 23.91 -7.24 -12.13
N ILE A 185 23.75 -7.01 -13.44
CA ILE A 185 24.04 -5.72 -14.08
C ILE A 185 22.79 -5.25 -14.85
N PRO A 186 22.08 -4.20 -14.40
CA PRO A 186 20.96 -3.60 -15.14
C PRO A 186 21.34 -3.26 -16.58
N CYS A 187 20.42 -3.43 -17.55
CA CYS A 187 20.75 -3.18 -18.97
C CYS A 187 21.29 -1.77 -19.24
N PHE A 188 20.83 -0.76 -18.51
CA PHE A 188 21.27 0.63 -18.71
C PHE A 188 22.72 0.87 -18.26
N GLU A 189 23.28 0.01 -17.40
CA GLU A 189 24.70 0.05 -17.02
C GLU A 189 25.60 -0.63 -18.07
N GLN A 190 25.03 -1.46 -18.95
CA GLN A 190 25.76 -2.05 -20.06
C GLN A 190 25.86 -1.06 -21.23
N LYS A 191 27.08 -0.90 -21.77
CA LYS A 191 27.33 -0.10 -22.97
C LYS A 191 27.30 -0.99 -24.21
N CYS A 192 26.64 -0.52 -25.26
CA CYS A 192 26.63 -1.21 -26.54
C CYS A 192 28.05 -1.27 -27.13
N PRO A 193 28.54 -2.44 -27.56
CA PRO A 193 29.87 -2.56 -28.16
C PRO A 193 29.99 -1.87 -29.52
N ASN A 194 28.87 -1.56 -30.19
CA ASN A 194 28.86 -0.97 -31.53
C ASN A 194 28.81 0.57 -31.51
N CYS A 195 28.03 1.16 -30.58
CA CYS A 195 27.81 2.62 -30.56
C CYS A 195 28.03 3.26 -29.18
N GLY A 196 28.40 2.49 -28.15
CA GLY A 196 28.70 2.97 -26.81
C GLY A 196 27.48 3.40 -25.97
N SER A 197 26.27 3.45 -26.54
CA SER A 197 25.05 3.87 -25.85
C SER A 197 24.60 2.84 -24.80
N ALA A 198 23.96 3.33 -23.73
CA ALA A 198 23.35 2.48 -22.70
C ALA A 198 22.26 1.59 -23.32
N MET A 199 22.20 0.32 -22.89
CA MET A 199 21.22 -0.64 -23.40
C MET A 199 19.91 -0.62 -22.60
N THR A 200 18.81 -1.06 -23.21
CA THR A 200 17.47 -1.09 -22.61
C THR A 200 16.97 -2.53 -22.55
N ARG A 201 16.20 -2.91 -21.52
CA ARG A 201 15.62 -4.26 -21.42
C ARG A 201 14.41 -4.40 -22.34
N GLN A 202 14.35 -5.48 -23.13
CA GLN A 202 13.17 -5.92 -23.89
C GLN A 202 12.85 -7.38 -23.60
#